data_AF-A0A530BMC2-F1
#
_entry.id   AF-A0A530BMC2-F1
#
_cell.length_a   1.000
_cell.length_b   1.000
_cell.length_c   1.000
_cell.angle_alpha   90.00
_cell.angle_beta   90.00
_cell.angle_gamma   90.00
#
_symmetry.space_group_name_H-M   'P 1'
#
loop_
_entity.id
_entity.type
_entity.pdbx_description
1 polymer ?
#
loop_
_entity_poly.entity_id
_entity_poly.type
_entity_poly.pdbx_seq_one_letter_code
_entity_poly.pdbx_strand_id
1 'polypeptide(L)'
;MLFRRREPDGLLERLRTYLWPRRSFSRSVQYFSKRILRLKATPHSVAAGVAAGVFASFFPLGFHFVIAAVLCWVIAGNLVAAALGAVFFGNPLTFPLLWGASWETGKLILHERLPKHGPPEHLGEMMHTLSFAKLWHPILEPMLLGAVPLGLVFGLIFYGITRWGMTVFREQRKRRMAERAEKAKRAGGREVPAE
;
A
#
# COMPACT_ATOMS: atom_id res chain seq x y z
N MET A 1 15.77 -22.22 18.67
CA MET A 1 15.23 -20.93 18.15
C MET A 1 16.02 -19.80 18.80
N LEU A 2 16.96 -19.20 18.06
CA LEU A 2 18.07 -18.39 18.59
C LEU A 2 17.68 -16.97 19.08
N PHE A 3 16.39 -16.60 19.06
CA PHE A 3 15.92 -15.28 19.47
C PHE A 3 14.64 -15.38 20.33
N ARG A 4 14.75 -16.07 21.47
CA ARG A 4 13.71 -16.03 22.50
C ARG A 4 13.93 -14.77 23.33
N ARG A 5 13.05 -13.77 23.19
CA ARG A 5 13.11 -12.56 24.02
C ARG A 5 12.91 -12.93 25.49
N ARG A 6 13.68 -12.29 26.37
CA ARG A 6 13.74 -12.58 27.81
C ARG A 6 12.44 -12.18 28.53
N GLU A 7 11.73 -11.19 28.01
CA GLU A 7 10.36 -10.86 28.40
C GLU A 7 9.43 -10.87 27.18
N PRO A 8 8.25 -11.52 27.26
CA PRO A 8 7.26 -11.46 26.21
C PRO A 8 6.63 -10.06 26.17
N ASP A 9 6.67 -9.38 25.01
CA ASP A 9 5.98 -8.09 24.81
C ASP A 9 4.52 -8.22 25.30
N GLY A 10 4.15 -7.43 26.29
CA GLY A 10 2.78 -7.40 26.84
C GLY A 10 1.76 -7.02 25.75
N LEU A 11 0.48 -7.39 25.93
CA LEU A 11 -0.57 -7.10 24.94
C LEU A 11 -0.64 -5.61 24.57
N LEU A 12 -0.47 -4.74 25.58
CA LEU A 12 -0.41 -3.28 25.39
C LEU A 12 0.84 -2.83 24.64
N GLU A 13 1.99 -3.48 24.85
CA GLU A 13 3.21 -3.15 24.11
C GLU A 13 3.17 -3.66 22.66
N ARG A 14 2.49 -4.79 22.41
CA ARG A 14 2.20 -5.27 21.06
C ARG A 14 1.24 -4.33 20.34
N LEU A 15 0.14 -3.94 20.98
CA LEU A 15 -0.82 -2.95 20.45
C LEU A 15 -0.14 -1.60 20.20
N ARG A 16 0.66 -1.10 21.13
CA ARG A 16 1.42 0.15 20.99
C ARG A 16 2.42 0.07 19.85
N THR A 17 3.14 -1.04 19.70
CA THR A 17 4.11 -1.21 18.61
C THR A 17 3.42 -1.34 17.25
N TYR A 18 2.20 -1.89 17.24
CA TYR A 18 1.36 -2.01 16.06
C TYR A 18 0.74 -0.67 15.63
N LEU A 19 0.25 0.12 16.59
CA LEU A 19 -0.31 1.46 16.37
C LEU A 19 0.76 2.54 16.14
N TRP A 20 1.94 2.40 16.77
CA TRP A 20 3.04 3.33 16.63
C TRP A 20 4.40 2.61 16.68
N PRO A 21 5.10 2.43 15.54
CA PRO A 21 6.40 1.77 15.54
C PRO A 21 7.41 2.64 16.31
N ARG A 22 7.96 2.11 17.41
CA ARG A 22 8.89 2.78 18.35
C ARG A 22 10.08 3.55 17.73
N ARG A 23 10.39 3.47 16.42
CA ARG A 23 11.58 4.16 15.87
C ARG A 23 11.64 4.56 14.38
N SER A 24 10.90 3.98 13.41
CA SER A 24 11.00 4.51 12.03
C SER A 24 10.00 3.95 11.00
N PHE A 25 9.13 4.82 10.47
CA PHE A 25 8.36 4.59 9.23
C PHE A 25 9.27 4.16 8.06
N SER A 26 10.51 4.66 8.04
CA SER A 26 11.52 4.30 7.04
C SER A 26 11.78 2.79 6.96
N ARG A 27 11.78 2.07 8.09
CA ARG A 27 12.00 0.61 8.09
C ARG A 27 10.82 -0.14 7.49
N SER A 28 9.60 0.29 7.75
CA SER A 28 8.40 -0.29 7.13
C SER A 28 8.43 -0.07 5.62
N VAL A 29 8.69 1.17 5.17
CA VAL A 29 8.86 1.48 3.74
C VAL A 29 9.93 0.58 3.11
N GLN A 30 11.11 0.48 3.72
CA GLN A 30 12.19 -0.37 3.21
C GLN A 30 11.78 -1.85 3.14
N TYR A 31 11.05 -2.35 4.13
CA TYR A 31 10.56 -3.73 4.14
C TYR A 31 9.57 -3.99 3.00
N PHE A 32 8.54 -3.15 2.86
CA PHE A 32 7.54 -3.28 1.80
C PHE A 32 8.19 -3.15 0.42
N SER A 33 9.04 -2.14 0.22
CA SER A 33 9.78 -1.96 -1.05
C SER A 33 10.64 -3.18 -1.38
N LYS A 34 11.43 -3.70 -0.43
CA LYS A 34 12.23 -4.92 -0.65
C LYS A 34 11.36 -6.14 -0.96
N ARG A 35 10.17 -6.25 -0.34
CA ARG A 35 9.24 -7.36 -0.57
C ARG A 35 8.61 -7.28 -1.97
N ILE A 36 8.16 -6.09 -2.39
CA ILE A 36 7.61 -5.82 -3.73
C ILE A 36 8.67 -6.13 -4.80
N LEU A 37 9.90 -5.64 -4.64
CA LEU A 37 11.00 -5.86 -5.61
C LEU A 37 11.39 -7.34 -5.78
N ARG A 38 11.09 -8.18 -4.79
CA ARG A 38 11.38 -9.62 -4.84
C ARG A 38 10.26 -10.44 -5.51
N LEU A 39 9.11 -9.85 -5.83
CA LEU A 39 8.00 -10.56 -6.47
C LEU A 39 8.39 -11.06 -7.87
N LYS A 40 8.07 -12.34 -8.13
CA LYS A 40 8.27 -13.02 -9.42
C LYS A 40 7.10 -12.74 -10.38
N ALA A 41 6.86 -11.49 -10.73
CA ALA A 41 5.82 -11.09 -11.70
C ALA A 41 6.29 -9.92 -12.58
N THR A 42 5.71 -9.66 -13.74
CA THR A 42 6.17 -8.58 -14.64
C THR A 42 6.14 -7.21 -13.93
N PRO A 43 7.04 -6.26 -14.26
CA PRO A 43 7.04 -4.92 -13.64
C PRO A 43 5.68 -4.23 -13.74
N HIS A 44 5.00 -4.41 -14.88
CA HIS A 44 3.65 -3.90 -15.10
C HIS A 44 2.63 -4.52 -14.14
N SER A 45 2.56 -5.86 -14.04
CA SER A 45 1.60 -6.54 -13.17
C SER A 45 1.79 -6.18 -11.69
N VAL A 46 3.05 -6.06 -11.23
CA VAL A 46 3.33 -5.62 -9.85
C VAL A 46 2.92 -4.17 -9.64
N ALA A 47 3.27 -3.26 -10.56
CA ALA A 47 2.91 -1.85 -10.45
C ALA A 47 1.38 -1.64 -10.48
N ALA A 48 0.68 -2.35 -11.36
CA ALA A 48 -0.78 -2.34 -11.44
C ALA A 48 -1.40 -2.84 -10.14
N GLY A 49 -0.87 -3.94 -9.57
CA GLY A 49 -1.30 -4.42 -8.25
C GLY A 49 -1.13 -3.37 -7.17
N VAL A 50 0.06 -2.78 -7.00
CA VAL A 50 0.29 -1.72 -6.00
C VAL A 50 -0.67 -0.55 -6.20
N ALA A 51 -0.86 -0.10 -7.44
CA ALA A 51 -1.78 0.99 -7.76
C ALA A 51 -3.22 0.68 -7.37
N ALA A 52 -3.72 -0.52 -7.63
CA ALA A 52 -5.05 -0.96 -7.20
C ALA A 52 -5.18 -0.98 -5.67
N GLY A 53 -4.15 -1.42 -4.95
CA GLY A 53 -4.13 -1.39 -3.48
C GLY A 53 -4.17 0.03 -2.92
N VAL A 54 -3.37 0.93 -3.48
CA VAL A 54 -3.33 2.36 -3.10
C VAL A 54 -4.67 3.03 -3.37
N PHE A 55 -5.22 2.84 -4.58
CA PHE A 55 -6.52 3.37 -4.98
C PHE A 55 -7.61 2.94 -3.99
N ALA A 56 -7.67 1.65 -3.68
CA ALA A 56 -8.69 1.11 -2.82
C ALA A 56 -8.59 1.63 -1.37
N SER A 57 -7.40 1.98 -0.87
CA SER A 57 -7.22 2.51 0.49
C SER A 57 -7.93 3.85 0.74
N PHE A 58 -8.28 4.60 -0.30
CA PHE A 58 -9.09 5.82 -0.18
C PHE A 58 -10.58 5.53 0.05
N PHE A 59 -11.05 4.32 -0.26
CA PHE A 59 -12.44 3.96 -0.07
C PHE A 59 -12.73 3.68 1.42
N PRO A 60 -13.82 4.25 1.97
CA PRO A 60 -14.25 3.95 3.33
C PRO A 60 -14.74 2.50 3.47
N LEU A 61 -14.94 2.06 4.72
CA LEU A 61 -15.67 0.83 5.11
C LEU A 61 -14.93 -0.52 5.12
N GLY A 62 -13.59 -0.56 5.18
CA GLY A 62 -12.88 -1.85 5.37
C GLY A 62 -12.96 -2.84 4.18
N PHE A 63 -13.82 -2.56 3.20
CA PHE A 63 -13.91 -3.28 1.93
C PHE A 63 -12.77 -2.96 0.95
N HIS A 64 -11.84 -2.07 1.31
CA HIS A 64 -10.70 -1.71 0.47
C HIS A 64 -9.86 -2.92 0.03
N PHE A 65 -9.78 -4.01 0.80
CA PHE A 65 -9.14 -5.24 0.34
C PHE A 65 -9.92 -5.93 -0.79
N VAL A 66 -11.25 -5.93 -0.71
CA VAL A 66 -12.12 -6.49 -1.76
C VAL A 66 -12.04 -5.64 -3.01
N ILE A 67 -12.14 -4.31 -2.86
CA ILE A 67 -12.00 -3.35 -3.97
C ILE A 67 -10.61 -3.49 -4.61
N ALA A 68 -9.54 -3.59 -3.82
CA ALA A 68 -8.20 -3.81 -4.31
C ALA A 68 -8.10 -5.13 -5.09
N ALA A 69 -8.69 -6.21 -4.59
CA ALA A 69 -8.66 -7.52 -5.25
C ALA A 69 -9.43 -7.51 -6.58
N VAL A 70 -10.64 -6.92 -6.60
CA VAL A 70 -11.47 -6.80 -7.81
C VAL A 70 -10.77 -5.94 -8.86
N LEU A 71 -10.29 -4.75 -8.47
CA LEU A 71 -9.56 -3.86 -9.40
C LEU A 71 -8.29 -4.52 -9.91
N CYS A 72 -7.53 -5.18 -9.02
CA CYS A 72 -6.33 -5.91 -9.38
C CYS A 72 -6.62 -7.01 -10.40
N TRP A 73 -7.73 -7.74 -10.23
CA TRP A 73 -8.16 -8.75 -11.18
C TRP A 73 -8.53 -8.14 -12.55
N VAL A 74 -9.30 -7.05 -12.56
CA VAL A 74 -9.70 -6.34 -13.80
C VAL A 74 -8.51 -5.84 -14.61
N ILE A 75 -7.49 -5.27 -13.94
CA ILE A 75 -6.30 -4.72 -14.61
C ILE A 75 -5.18 -5.77 -14.82
N ALA A 76 -5.46 -7.06 -14.58
CA ALA A 76 -4.48 -8.15 -14.63
C ALA A 76 -3.20 -7.88 -13.78
N GLY A 77 -3.39 -7.22 -12.63
CA GLY A 77 -2.35 -6.92 -11.66
C GLY A 77 -1.98 -8.12 -10.79
N ASN A 78 -0.91 -7.96 -10.01
CA ASN A 78 -0.49 -8.96 -9.05
C ASN A 78 -1.23 -8.79 -7.71
N LEU A 79 -2.05 -9.78 -7.33
CA LEU A 79 -2.88 -9.72 -6.12
C LEU A 79 -2.05 -9.52 -4.83
N VAL A 80 -0.87 -10.13 -4.75
CA VAL A 80 0.04 -9.94 -3.59
C VAL A 80 0.54 -8.50 -3.54
N ALA A 81 0.88 -7.91 -4.68
CA ALA A 81 1.28 -6.51 -4.75
C ALA A 81 0.13 -5.57 -4.35
N ALA A 82 -1.11 -5.89 -4.75
CA ALA A 82 -2.30 -5.15 -4.33
C ALA A 82 -2.54 -5.24 -2.82
N ALA A 83 -2.45 -6.43 -2.23
CA ALA A 83 -2.53 -6.61 -0.79
C ALA A 83 -1.43 -5.83 -0.05
N LEU A 84 -0.19 -5.82 -0.56
CA LEU A 84 0.90 -5.04 0.05
C LEU A 84 0.66 -3.53 -0.03
N GLY A 85 0.14 -3.03 -1.15
CA GLY A 85 -0.28 -1.63 -1.28
C GLY A 85 -1.40 -1.29 -0.29
N ALA A 86 -2.45 -2.11 -0.27
CA ALA A 86 -3.59 -1.95 0.62
C ALA A 86 -3.21 -2.01 2.11
N VAL A 87 -2.29 -2.90 2.53
CA VAL A 87 -1.83 -2.97 3.93
C VAL A 87 -0.98 -1.76 4.30
N PHE A 88 -0.12 -1.30 3.39
CA PHE A 88 0.77 -0.18 3.67
C PHE A 88 -0.02 1.14 3.78
N PHE A 89 -0.98 1.38 2.88
CA PHE A 89 -1.79 2.59 2.88
C PHE A 89 -3.07 2.49 3.71
N GLY A 90 -3.67 1.32 3.85
CA GLY A 90 -4.88 1.06 4.63
C GLY A 90 -4.58 0.55 6.03
N ASN A 91 -3.73 1.24 6.78
CA ASN A 91 -3.44 0.91 8.17
C ASN A 91 -4.25 1.83 9.12
N PRO A 92 -4.52 1.42 10.37
CA PRO A 92 -5.31 2.23 11.32
C PRO A 92 -4.79 3.65 11.54
N LEU A 93 -3.48 3.86 11.37
CA LEU A 93 -2.85 5.17 11.53
C LEU A 93 -3.06 6.07 10.30
N THR A 94 -3.15 5.50 9.09
CA THR A 94 -3.34 6.26 7.85
C THR A 94 -4.81 6.48 7.51
N PHE A 95 -5.75 5.69 8.04
CA PHE A 95 -7.18 5.87 7.78
C PHE A 95 -7.69 7.28 8.07
N PRO A 96 -7.44 7.92 9.23
CA PRO A 96 -7.96 9.26 9.49
C PRO A 96 -7.50 10.28 8.44
N LEU A 97 -6.26 10.15 7.96
CA LEU A 97 -5.69 11.03 6.95
C LEU A 97 -6.32 10.79 5.57
N LEU A 98 -6.38 9.53 5.13
CA LEU A 98 -6.92 9.18 3.81
C LEU A 98 -8.40 9.49 3.71
N TRP A 99 -9.15 9.11 4.74
CA TRP A 99 -10.59 9.33 4.81
C TRP A 99 -10.94 10.80 4.96
N GLY A 100 -10.18 11.55 5.76
CA GLY A 100 -10.31 13.01 5.84
C GLY A 100 -10.05 13.68 4.50
N ALA A 101 -8.99 13.29 3.78
CA ALA A 101 -8.69 13.81 2.45
C ALA A 101 -9.77 13.47 1.42
N SER A 102 -10.26 12.23 1.40
CA SER A 102 -11.37 11.80 0.54
C SER A 102 -12.67 12.53 0.85
N TRP A 103 -12.98 12.75 2.13
CA TRP A 103 -14.16 13.49 2.53
C TRP A 103 -14.08 14.97 2.14
N GLU A 104 -12.95 15.64 2.41
CA GLU A 104 -12.73 17.04 2.00
C GLU A 104 -12.80 17.20 0.48
N THR A 105 -12.14 16.32 -0.27
CA THR A 105 -12.18 16.34 -1.74
C THR A 105 -13.59 16.08 -2.26
N GLY A 106 -14.32 15.18 -1.62
CA GLY A 106 -15.73 14.91 -1.91
C GLY A 106 -16.63 16.13 -1.72
N LYS A 107 -16.50 16.82 -0.59
CA LYS A 107 -17.24 18.05 -0.31
C LYS A 107 -16.96 19.13 -1.35
N LEU A 108 -15.69 19.28 -1.75
CA LEU A 108 -15.30 20.22 -2.80
C LEU A 108 -15.98 19.87 -4.13
N ILE A 109 -16.07 18.60 -4.48
CA ILE A 109 -16.74 18.15 -5.72
C ILE A 109 -18.25 18.38 -5.66
N LEU A 110 -18.88 18.07 -4.52
CA LEU A 110 -20.32 18.22 -4.30
C LEU A 110 -20.82 19.67 -4.15
N HIS A 111 -19.93 20.68 -4.23
CA HIS A 111 -20.24 22.12 -4.28
C HIS A 111 -21.53 22.52 -3.52
N GLU A 112 -21.45 22.59 -2.18
CA GLU A 112 -22.42 23.26 -1.26
C GLU A 112 -23.57 22.46 -0.61
N ARG A 113 -23.70 21.13 -0.76
CA ARG A 113 -24.77 20.39 -0.01
C ARG A 113 -24.41 19.92 1.40
N LEU A 114 -23.17 20.13 1.87
CA LEU A 114 -22.71 19.73 3.20
C LEU A 114 -22.20 20.93 4.01
N PRO A 115 -22.24 20.87 5.36
CA PRO A 115 -21.74 21.94 6.22
C PRO A 115 -20.32 22.37 5.85
N LYS A 116 -20.08 23.69 5.77
CA LYS A 116 -18.79 24.27 5.34
C LYS A 116 -17.64 23.97 6.32
N HIS A 117 -17.93 23.61 7.58
CA HIS A 117 -16.91 23.40 8.62
C HIS A 117 -17.17 22.13 9.43
N GLY A 118 -16.12 21.31 9.58
CA GLY A 118 -16.05 20.19 10.51
C GLY A 118 -16.90 18.97 10.14
N PRO A 119 -16.56 17.78 10.66
CA PRO A 119 -17.48 16.64 10.66
C PRO A 119 -18.80 17.08 11.31
N PRO A 120 -19.98 16.55 10.90
CA PRO A 120 -21.27 16.86 11.54
C PRO A 120 -21.15 16.95 13.06
N GLU A 121 -21.71 18.01 13.67
CA GLU A 121 -21.57 18.32 15.12
C GLU A 121 -21.93 17.14 16.06
N HIS A 122 -22.62 16.13 15.54
CA HIS A 122 -23.07 14.93 16.25
C HIS A 122 -22.36 13.64 15.79
N LEU A 123 -21.15 13.72 15.19
CA LEU A 123 -20.45 12.53 14.64
C LEU A 123 -20.25 11.42 15.67
N GLY A 124 -19.94 11.80 16.92
CA GLY A 124 -19.77 10.87 18.03
C GLY A 124 -21.08 10.12 18.34
N GLU A 125 -22.19 10.84 18.45
CA GLU A 125 -23.50 10.25 18.74
C GLU A 125 -24.03 9.39 17.58
N MET A 126 -23.75 9.77 16.33
CA MET A 126 -24.11 8.98 15.15
C MET A 126 -23.32 7.66 15.07
N MET A 127 -22.06 7.66 15.51
CA MET A 127 -21.23 6.45 15.61
C MET A 127 -21.73 5.52 16.73
N HIS A 128 -22.17 6.07 17.87
CA HIS A 128 -22.71 5.30 19.00
C HIS A 128 -24.08 4.67 18.72
N THR A 129 -24.88 5.28 17.85
CA THR A 129 -26.24 4.79 17.50
C THR A 129 -26.24 3.80 16.34
N LEU A 130 -25.09 3.46 15.74
CA LEU A 130 -24.91 2.47 14.65
C LEU A 130 -25.93 2.57 13.51
N SER A 131 -26.48 3.76 13.26
CA SER A 131 -27.45 3.95 12.18
C SER A 131 -26.70 4.17 10.85
N PHE A 132 -26.29 3.06 10.22
CA PHE A 132 -25.55 3.04 8.95
C PHE A 132 -26.23 3.89 7.87
N ALA A 133 -27.57 3.93 7.87
CA ALA A 133 -28.38 4.76 6.98
C ALA A 133 -28.19 6.28 7.19
N LYS A 134 -27.93 6.74 8.42
CA LYS A 134 -27.70 8.17 8.72
C LYS A 134 -26.26 8.62 8.41
N LEU A 135 -25.31 7.67 8.34
CA LEU A 135 -23.91 7.94 7.97
C LEU A 135 -23.69 7.95 6.44
N TRP A 136 -24.62 7.39 5.68
CA TRP A 136 -24.49 7.19 4.23
C TRP A 136 -24.36 8.51 3.45
N HIS A 137 -25.37 9.38 3.54
CA HIS A 137 -25.39 10.65 2.80
C HIS A 137 -24.37 11.71 3.26
N PRO A 138 -24.19 11.98 4.57
CA PRO A 138 -23.31 13.08 4.99
C PRO A 138 -21.82 12.70 5.03
N ILE A 139 -21.47 11.42 5.00
CA ILE A 139 -20.07 10.98 5.20
C ILE A 139 -19.64 10.04 4.09
N LEU A 140 -20.35 8.95 3.84
CA LEU A 140 -19.89 7.94 2.88
C LEU A 140 -19.98 8.42 1.42
N GLU A 141 -21.07 9.07 1.04
CA GLU A 141 -21.27 9.62 -0.31
C GLU A 141 -20.17 10.59 -0.74
N PRO A 142 -19.86 11.68 0.01
CA PRO A 142 -18.74 12.56 -0.34
C PRO A 142 -17.41 11.81 -0.33
N MET A 143 -17.18 10.92 0.64
CA MET A 143 -15.92 10.16 0.69
C MET A 143 -15.72 9.27 -0.54
N LEU A 144 -16.76 8.58 -1.02
CA LEU A 144 -16.68 7.76 -2.21
C LEU A 144 -16.35 8.61 -3.45
N LEU A 145 -17.00 9.76 -3.58
CA LEU A 145 -16.76 10.69 -4.69
C LEU A 145 -15.36 11.30 -4.65
N GLY A 146 -14.84 11.67 -3.48
CA GLY A 146 -13.47 12.15 -3.35
C GLY A 146 -12.40 11.06 -3.40
N ALA A 147 -12.75 9.82 -3.08
CA ALA A 147 -11.84 8.67 -3.17
C ALA A 147 -11.47 8.33 -4.61
N VAL A 148 -12.36 8.52 -5.58
CA VAL A 148 -12.08 8.26 -6.99
C VAL A 148 -10.93 9.13 -7.54
N PRO A 149 -10.98 10.47 -7.51
CA PRO A 149 -9.91 11.30 -8.06
C PRO A 149 -8.62 11.18 -7.26
N LEU A 150 -8.68 11.19 -5.92
CA LEU A 150 -7.48 11.01 -5.10
C LEU A 150 -6.85 9.64 -5.33
N GLY A 151 -7.66 8.58 -5.28
CA GLY A 151 -7.21 7.22 -5.52
C GLY A 151 -6.58 7.07 -6.90
N LEU A 152 -7.13 7.72 -7.93
CA LEU A 152 -6.61 7.67 -9.28
C LEU A 152 -5.28 8.42 -9.40
N VAL A 153 -5.17 9.62 -8.84
CA VAL A 153 -3.92 10.40 -8.82
C VAL A 153 -2.82 9.65 -8.07
N PHE A 154 -3.08 9.24 -6.82
CA PHE A 154 -2.09 8.50 -6.03
C PHE A 154 -1.80 7.12 -6.64
N GLY A 155 -2.80 6.42 -7.15
CA GLY A 155 -2.65 5.14 -7.84
C GLY A 155 -1.71 5.24 -9.04
N LEU A 156 -1.86 6.26 -9.89
CA LEU A 156 -1.00 6.50 -11.05
C LEU A 156 0.43 6.88 -10.63
N ILE A 157 0.59 7.70 -9.60
CA ILE A 157 1.91 8.05 -9.06
C ILE A 157 2.63 6.79 -8.57
N PHE A 158 1.95 5.95 -7.77
CA PHE A 158 2.54 4.72 -7.25
C PHE A 158 2.76 3.66 -8.32
N TYR A 159 1.92 3.61 -9.36
CA TYR A 159 2.17 2.80 -10.55
C TYR A 159 3.51 3.18 -11.20
N GLY A 160 3.72 4.48 -11.45
CA GLY A 160 4.96 5.00 -12.05
C GLY A 160 6.20 4.67 -11.22
N ILE A 161 6.16 5.01 -9.92
CA ILE A 161 7.27 4.75 -8.98
C ILE A 161 7.58 3.25 -8.90
N THR A 162 6.57 2.40 -8.77
CA THR A 162 6.75 0.95 -8.62
C THR A 162 7.28 0.33 -9.92
N ARG A 163 6.74 0.75 -11.07
CA ARG A 163 7.19 0.25 -12.37
C ARG A 163 8.66 0.60 -12.60
N TRP A 164 9.04 1.86 -12.35
CA TRP A 164 10.42 2.33 -12.47
C TRP A 164 11.35 1.60 -11.50
N GLY A 165 10.96 1.46 -10.22
CA GLY A 165 11.76 0.71 -9.25
C GLY A 165 11.97 -0.75 -9.64
N MET A 166 10.94 -1.40 -10.19
CA MET A 166 11.00 -2.79 -10.65
C MET A 166 11.86 -2.97 -11.89
N THR A 167 11.82 -2.05 -12.86
CA THR A 167 12.66 -2.15 -14.08
C THR A 167 14.13 -1.98 -13.71
N VAL A 168 14.47 -0.95 -12.93
CA VAL A 168 15.84 -0.70 -12.46
C VAL A 168 16.37 -1.91 -11.68
N PHE A 169 15.59 -2.45 -10.75
CA PHE A 169 16.03 -3.59 -9.95
C PHE A 169 16.27 -4.86 -10.79
N ARG A 170 15.45 -5.09 -11.82
CA ARG A 170 15.60 -6.25 -12.72
C ARG A 170 16.80 -6.12 -13.63
N GLU A 171 17.04 -4.93 -14.18
CA GLU A 171 18.22 -4.65 -15.00
C GLU A 171 19.50 -4.84 -14.20
N GLN A 172 19.54 -4.31 -12.97
CA GLN A 172 20.68 -4.51 -12.07
C GLN A 172 20.89 -5.99 -11.73
N ARG A 173 19.82 -6.74 -11.47
CA ARG A 173 19.94 -8.18 -11.19
C ARG A 173 20.46 -8.94 -12.42
N LYS A 174 19.96 -8.61 -13.61
CA LYS A 174 20.40 -9.24 -14.87
C LYS A 174 21.88 -8.97 -15.13
N ARG A 175 22.35 -7.73 -14.95
CA ARG A 175 23.77 -7.35 -15.06
C ARG A 175 24.65 -8.13 -14.08
N ARG A 176 24.27 -8.17 -12.79
CA ARG A 176 25.01 -8.93 -11.77
C ARG A 176 25.08 -10.43 -12.04
N MET A 177 24.02 -11.02 -12.60
CA MET A 177 24.03 -12.44 -12.98
C MET A 177 24.91 -12.69 -14.20
N ALA A 178 24.93 -11.77 -15.17
CA ALA A 178 25.83 -11.85 -16.34
C ALA A 178 27.31 -11.74 -15.92
N GLU A 179 27.65 -10.78 -15.06
CA GLU A 179 29.02 -10.63 -14.51
C GLU A 179 29.46 -11.88 -13.73
N ARG A 180 28.55 -12.49 -12.95
CA ARG A 180 28.84 -13.74 -12.23
C ARG A 180 29.06 -14.92 -13.17
N ALA A 181 28.25 -15.04 -14.22
CA ALA A 181 28.41 -16.07 -15.23
C ALA A 181 29.74 -15.90 -16.00
N GLU A 182 30.13 -14.67 -16.32
CA GLU A 182 31.41 -14.37 -16.96
C GLU A 182 32.60 -14.69 -16.05
N LYS A 183 32.55 -14.31 -14.77
CA LYS A 183 33.58 -14.69 -13.78
C LYS A 183 33.70 -16.20 -13.61
N ALA A 184 32.58 -16.92 -13.56
CA ALA A 184 32.58 -18.38 -13.48
C ALA A 184 33.22 -19.04 -14.70
N LYS A 185 32.93 -18.54 -15.92
CA LYS A 185 33.59 -19.00 -17.16
C LYS A 185 35.10 -18.74 -17.14
N ARG A 186 35.53 -17.56 -16.69
CA ARG A 186 36.97 -17.22 -16.59
C ARG A 186 37.72 -18.05 -15.55
N ALA A 187 37.06 -18.44 -14.46
CA ALA A 187 37.65 -19.30 -13.44
C ALA A 187 37.78 -20.75 -13.93
N GLY A 188 36.74 -21.32 -14.56
CA GLY A 188 36.79 -22.67 -15.12
C GLY A 188 37.69 -22.81 -16.36
N GLY A 189 37.98 -21.71 -17.06
CA GLY A 189 38.91 -21.71 -18.21
C GLY A 189 40.39 -21.62 -17.84
N ARG A 190 40.76 -21.49 -16.55
CA ARG A 190 42.15 -21.41 -16.09
C ARG A 190 42.75 -22.74 -15.63
N GLU A 191 42.01 -23.84 -15.70
CA GLU A 191 42.41 -25.13 -15.10
C GLU A 191 43.17 -26.12 -16.01
N VAL A 192 43.69 -25.72 -17.17
CA VAL A 192 44.60 -26.63 -17.92
C VAL A 192 45.82 -25.89 -18.48
N PRO A 193 46.90 -25.71 -17.70
CA PRO A 193 48.25 -25.78 -18.25
C PRO A 193 48.52 -27.27 -18.55
N ALA A 194 48.57 -27.62 -19.84
CA ALA A 194 49.08 -28.91 -20.27
C ALA A 194 50.59 -28.94 -19.94
N GLU A 195 50.97 -29.79 -19.00
CA GLU A 195 52.36 -30.25 -18.82
C GLU A 195 52.78 -31.15 -19.98
#